data_AF-A0AAD4SHM5-F1
#
_entry.id   AF-A0AAD4SHM5-F1
#
_cell.length_a   1.000
_cell.length_b   1.000
_cell.length_c   1.000
_cell.angle_alpha   90.00
_cell.angle_beta   90.00
_cell.angle_gamma   90.00
#
_symmetry.space_group_name_H-M   'P 1'
#
loop_
_entity.id
_entity.type
_entity.pdbx_description
1 polymer ?
#
loop_
_entity_poly.entity_id
_entity_poly.type
_entity_poly.pdbx_seq_one_letter_code
_entity_poly.pdbx_strand_id
1 'polypeptide(L)'
;MGLLDRNLQKPTDTEGEEEEVGDSRNDFQISYLVRNRPSQFIFYSLNMSTSDQPSDSKKYMDKYLQTNVPTYQLKTDLYKNVVRDLNDAREWGFEFKPATAFKEAYEALRLDISGGKVTMLKIWHLIQALLGEDLDINPSASMEISLVIGARRHLELIHRKYILDKVETDPTQAARGGVGDLYKIHAFLRILLRNDGVLDIDATDGYMERLVDTTWQQIFFCLRFGYYDEARYVAVSSRASHQFAAQLAEWISTGGTVSQETAAAAAEEFENMLMIGGGLGLSEHEKKKLLLHAIISGSRKHIEWLSKNQDTYFSSIYDFLWLALSSLRDCSGGGAASSSVILDEAMVPYSLGYLQVYLNEVEPSMYPQDGLYQLAYPYALLLSLQFLPAVESLVKETEGDEGYNIDAVHILIALADHGVLSEGAEAAASMIYQYGAAYLRLDNLSAALEYYVQAASAMGGGELSWTAGGESTDQGRQRQLMLKELLKELLLCDGGISLLLGEDGPCKGAELSRFLIDKTAQQFLLEAASQCQDGGTKKRIHKYVSSMFGSSSTSQDLPHECTPGSKALAKREWQSSGGRCLFCKDKLVFLPDIHQYVRHQIQVHKKQYK
;
A
#
# COMPACT_ATOMS: atom_id res chain seq x y z
N MET A 1 29.92 -15.40 -3.35
CA MET A 1 30.96 -16.46 -3.35
C MET A 1 32.05 -16.11 -2.35
N GLY A 2 32.12 -16.88 -1.27
CA GLY A 2 33.26 -17.15 -0.36
C GLY A 2 34.21 -16.03 0.06
N LEU A 3 34.13 -15.63 1.34
CA LEU A 3 35.25 -15.69 2.29
C LEU A 3 34.75 -15.49 3.73
N LEU A 4 34.77 -16.61 4.48
CA LEU A 4 34.55 -16.73 5.92
C LEU A 4 35.88 -16.61 6.68
N ASP A 5 35.76 -16.16 7.92
CA ASP A 5 36.53 -16.53 9.12
C ASP A 5 38.06 -16.65 9.05
N ARG A 6 38.73 -15.70 9.71
CA ARG A 6 39.92 -15.97 10.52
C ARG A 6 39.92 -15.07 11.75
N ASN A 7 39.79 -15.67 12.95
CA ASN A 7 40.76 -15.52 14.04
C ASN A 7 40.21 -16.14 15.34
N LEU A 8 40.53 -17.41 15.57
CA LEU A 8 40.63 -17.98 16.92
C LEU A 8 41.77 -18.99 16.92
N GLN A 9 42.96 -18.55 17.36
CA GLN A 9 43.96 -19.48 17.88
C GLN A 9 44.81 -18.79 18.95
N LYS A 10 44.70 -19.31 20.17
CA LYS A 10 45.56 -19.01 21.33
C LYS A 10 47.00 -19.47 21.05
N PRO A 11 47.99 -18.83 21.70
CA PRO A 11 49.21 -19.53 22.08
C PRO A 11 49.37 -19.59 23.62
N THR A 12 49.92 -20.70 24.07
CA THR A 12 50.37 -20.99 25.44
C THR A 12 51.88 -20.73 25.57
N ASP A 13 52.25 -20.11 26.70
CA ASP A 13 53.50 -19.98 27.46
C ASP A 13 54.74 -20.79 27.04
N THR A 14 55.95 -20.19 27.08
CA THR A 14 56.91 -20.24 28.22
C THR A 14 58.26 -19.55 27.92
N GLU A 15 58.80 -18.89 28.96
CA GLU A 15 60.22 -18.54 29.28
C GLU A 15 60.98 -17.59 28.33
N GLY A 16 61.69 -16.54 28.74
CA GLY A 16 62.11 -16.00 30.03
C GLY A 16 63.41 -15.20 29.78
N GLU A 17 63.52 -13.97 30.28
CA GLU A 17 64.74 -13.34 30.84
C GLU A 17 64.48 -11.85 31.18
N GLU A 18 65.02 -11.48 32.34
CA GLU A 18 64.85 -10.23 33.07
C GLU A 18 65.78 -9.11 32.55
N GLU A 19 65.31 -7.86 32.54
CA GLU A 19 66.12 -6.74 33.04
C GLU A 19 65.22 -5.53 33.38
N GLU A 20 65.31 -5.07 34.64
CA GLU A 20 64.68 -3.86 35.16
C GLU A 20 65.37 -2.58 34.64
N VAL A 21 64.59 -1.49 34.51
CA VAL A 21 64.77 -0.16 35.15
C VAL A 21 64.16 0.94 34.27
N GLY A 22 63.26 1.75 34.86
CA GLY A 22 63.17 3.19 34.54
C GLY A 22 61.85 3.77 34.01
N ASP A 23 60.88 3.93 34.91
CA ASP A 23 59.96 5.08 35.09
C ASP A 23 59.69 6.06 33.90
N SER A 24 58.44 6.14 33.41
CA SER A 24 57.55 7.31 33.60
C SER A 24 56.31 7.36 32.68
N ARG A 25 55.15 7.58 33.32
CA ARG A 25 53.96 8.37 32.87
C ARG A 25 53.14 7.91 31.65
N ASN A 26 51.99 7.28 31.91
CA ASN A 26 50.63 7.88 31.85
C ASN A 26 49.56 6.79 31.66
N ASP A 27 48.94 6.38 32.76
CA ASP A 27 47.65 5.69 32.77
C ASP A 27 46.52 6.71 32.65
N PHE A 28 45.60 6.51 31.71
CA PHE A 28 44.18 6.86 31.87
C PHE A 28 43.32 5.90 31.05
N GLN A 29 42.95 4.79 31.70
CA GLN A 29 41.71 4.06 31.41
C GLN A 29 40.53 4.95 31.85
N ILE A 30 39.58 5.22 30.94
CA ILE A 30 38.25 5.71 31.31
C ILE A 30 37.21 4.68 30.84
N SER A 31 36.62 4.05 31.84
CA SER A 31 35.46 3.19 31.81
C SER A 31 34.19 3.98 31.46
N TYR A 32 33.39 3.47 30.52
CA TYR A 32 32.04 3.99 30.25
C TYR A 32 31.07 3.53 31.35
N LEU A 33 30.73 4.46 32.25
CA LEU A 33 29.62 4.32 33.18
C LEU A 33 28.35 4.87 32.53
N VAL A 34 27.44 3.95 32.21
CA VAL A 34 26.04 4.21 31.87
C VAL A 34 25.39 4.93 33.07
N ARG A 35 24.96 6.18 32.88
CA ARG A 35 24.01 6.85 33.77
C ARG A 35 22.69 7.05 33.05
N ASN A 36 21.75 6.17 33.40
CA ASN A 36 20.31 6.39 33.26
C ASN A 36 19.89 7.68 33.97
N ARG A 37 19.21 8.57 33.25
CA ARG A 37 18.07 9.35 33.77
C ARG A 37 17.02 9.56 32.67
N PRO A 38 15.72 9.52 33.02
CA PRO A 38 14.63 9.60 32.06
C PRO A 38 14.33 11.06 31.73
N SER A 39 14.46 11.43 30.46
CA SER A 39 13.94 12.71 29.97
C SER A 39 12.50 12.48 29.51
N GLN A 40 11.56 13.02 30.26
CA GLN A 40 10.16 13.15 29.87
C GLN A 40 10.11 13.97 28.57
N PHE A 41 9.69 13.35 27.47
CA PHE A 41 9.35 14.07 26.25
C PHE A 41 7.82 14.17 26.15
N ILE A 42 7.36 15.42 26.17
CA ILE A 42 5.98 15.81 25.94
C ILE A 42 5.71 15.70 24.44
N PHE A 43 4.72 14.90 24.06
CA PHE A 43 4.25 14.77 22.68
C PHE A 43 3.55 16.06 22.24
N TYR A 44 3.98 16.63 21.11
CA TYR A 44 3.14 17.50 20.29
C TYR A 44 2.77 16.75 19.02
N SER A 45 1.49 16.37 18.91
CA SER A 45 0.84 16.00 17.66
C SER A 45 0.64 17.28 16.85
N LEU A 46 1.19 17.34 15.64
CA LEU A 46 0.89 18.40 14.68
C LEU A 46 -0.33 17.97 13.85
N ASN A 47 -1.50 18.43 14.30
CA ASN A 47 -2.68 18.57 13.46
C ASN A 47 -2.36 19.55 12.34
N MET A 48 -2.47 19.12 11.09
CA MET A 48 -2.70 20.03 9.97
C MET A 48 -4.20 20.16 9.75
N SER A 49 -4.68 21.39 9.91
CA SER A 49 -6.08 21.76 9.87
C SER A 49 -6.71 21.47 8.50
N THR A 50 -7.58 20.47 8.44
CA THR A 50 -8.67 20.40 7.45
C THR A 50 -10.00 20.57 8.19
N SER A 51 -10.91 21.27 7.53
CA SER A 51 -12.19 21.79 8.02
C SER A 51 -13.03 20.78 8.82
N ASP A 52 -13.60 21.25 9.92
CA ASP A 52 -14.41 20.54 10.91
C ASP A 52 -15.66 19.80 10.36
N GLN A 53 -15.73 18.51 10.66
CA GLN A 53 -16.97 17.78 11.02
C GLN A 53 -16.61 16.71 12.08
N PRO A 54 -16.99 16.86 13.36
CA PRO A 54 -16.74 15.85 14.39
C PRO A 54 -18.03 15.22 14.94
N SER A 55 -18.20 13.89 14.79
CA SER A 55 -18.97 12.98 15.68
C SER A 55 -19.31 11.71 14.88
N ASP A 56 -18.65 10.56 15.03
CA ASP A 56 -18.92 9.61 16.13
C ASP A 56 -17.71 8.71 16.47
N SER A 57 -16.70 8.65 15.59
CA SER A 57 -15.53 7.77 15.72
C SER A 57 -14.68 8.06 16.97
N LYS A 58 -14.61 9.34 17.37
CA LYS A 58 -13.84 9.78 18.53
C LYS A 58 -14.47 9.38 19.87
N LYS A 59 -15.81 9.37 19.95
CA LYS A 59 -16.55 8.90 21.14
C LYS A 59 -16.59 7.36 21.24
N TYR A 60 -16.53 6.67 20.10
CA TYR A 60 -16.41 5.22 20.06
C TYR A 60 -15.05 4.76 20.62
N MET A 61 -13.95 5.43 20.26
CA MET A 61 -12.60 5.02 20.67
C MET A 61 -12.26 5.22 22.16
N ASP A 62 -12.75 6.30 22.78
CA ASP A 62 -12.52 6.55 24.21
C ASP A 62 -13.17 5.46 25.11
N LYS A 63 -14.16 4.73 24.59
CA LYS A 63 -14.81 3.59 25.27
C LYS A 63 -14.06 2.27 25.07
N TYR A 64 -13.36 2.08 23.94
CA TYR A 64 -12.66 0.85 23.59
C TYR A 64 -11.24 0.76 24.19
N LEU A 65 -10.55 1.89 24.35
CA LEU A 65 -9.24 1.95 25.02
C LEU A 65 -9.30 1.61 26.53
N GLN A 66 -10.51 1.47 27.09
CA GLN A 66 -10.75 1.02 28.47
C GLN A 66 -10.94 -0.52 28.60
N THR A 67 -10.90 -1.25 27.49
CA THR A 67 -11.08 -2.71 27.44
C THR A 67 -9.83 -3.39 26.91
N ASN A 68 -9.38 -4.49 27.54
CA ASN A 68 -8.26 -5.34 27.12
C ASN A 68 -8.58 -6.11 25.82
N VAL A 69 -8.93 -5.40 24.74
CA VAL A 69 -9.19 -5.98 23.42
C VAL A 69 -7.84 -6.13 22.70
N PRO A 70 -7.50 -7.33 22.19
CA PRO A 70 -6.26 -7.54 21.44
C PRO A 70 -6.13 -6.60 20.24
N THR A 71 -4.91 -6.15 19.96
CA THR A 71 -4.59 -5.20 18.88
C THR A 71 -5.12 -5.64 17.52
N TYR A 72 -5.00 -6.93 17.19
CA TYR A 72 -5.49 -7.47 15.92
C TYR A 72 -7.02 -7.34 15.77
N GLN A 73 -7.79 -7.39 16.86
CA GLN A 73 -9.25 -7.23 16.81
C GLN A 73 -9.64 -5.79 16.51
N LEU A 74 -9.01 -4.83 17.18
CA LEU A 74 -9.23 -3.40 16.92
C LEU A 74 -8.87 -3.03 15.47
N LYS A 75 -7.75 -3.56 14.97
CA LYS A 75 -7.31 -3.37 13.58
C LYS A 75 -8.33 -3.95 12.59
N THR A 76 -8.77 -5.18 12.84
CA THR A 76 -9.78 -5.87 12.03
C THR A 76 -11.08 -5.06 11.93
N ASP A 77 -11.56 -4.51 13.04
CA ASP A 77 -12.79 -3.71 13.07
C ASP A 77 -12.68 -2.39 12.33
N LEU A 78 -11.55 -1.69 12.48
CA LEU A 78 -11.31 -0.43 11.76
C LEU A 78 -11.16 -0.64 10.26
N TYR A 79 -10.33 -1.60 9.85
CA TYR A 79 -10.08 -1.83 8.44
C TYR A 79 -11.31 -2.34 7.70
N LYS A 80 -12.15 -3.15 8.35
CA LYS A 80 -13.46 -3.55 7.80
C LYS A 80 -14.34 -2.35 7.45
N ASN A 81 -14.34 -1.28 8.27
CA ASN A 81 -15.09 -0.07 7.97
C ASN A 81 -14.52 0.66 6.75
N VAL A 82 -13.18 0.77 6.66
CA VAL A 82 -12.52 1.36 5.49
C VAL A 82 -12.86 0.59 4.20
N VAL A 83 -12.89 -0.75 4.25
CA VAL A 83 -13.28 -1.58 3.09
C VAL A 83 -14.72 -1.31 2.66
N ARG A 84 -15.63 -1.15 3.61
CA ARG A 84 -17.01 -0.79 3.34
C ARG A 84 -17.11 0.60 2.71
N ASP A 85 -16.44 1.60 3.29
CA ASP A 85 -16.44 2.97 2.77
C ASP A 85 -15.84 3.04 1.35
N LEU A 86 -14.82 2.23 1.07
CA LEU A 86 -14.26 2.05 -0.27
C LEU A 86 -15.32 1.47 -1.23
N ASN A 87 -15.99 0.38 -0.86
CA ASN A 87 -17.05 -0.21 -1.68
C ASN A 87 -18.17 0.79 -1.97
N ASP A 88 -18.64 1.50 -0.95
CA ASP A 88 -19.67 2.54 -1.08
C ASP A 88 -19.19 3.63 -2.05
N ALA A 89 -17.96 4.14 -1.90
CA ALA A 89 -17.42 5.14 -2.82
C ALA A 89 -17.39 4.63 -4.28
N ARG A 90 -16.98 3.39 -4.51
CA ARG A 90 -16.92 2.79 -5.85
C ARG A 90 -18.30 2.54 -6.46
N GLU A 91 -19.30 2.19 -5.66
CA GLU A 91 -20.70 2.09 -6.09
C GLU A 91 -21.23 3.41 -6.64
N TRP A 92 -20.90 4.52 -5.97
CA TRP A 92 -21.34 5.86 -6.38
C TRP A 92 -20.43 6.53 -7.41
N GLY A 93 -19.32 5.88 -7.79
CA GLY A 93 -18.32 6.44 -8.70
C GLY A 93 -17.56 7.63 -8.11
N PHE A 94 -17.41 7.68 -6.78
CA PHE A 94 -16.63 8.70 -6.09
C PHE A 94 -15.15 8.32 -6.01
N GLU A 95 -14.31 9.36 -5.99
CA GLU A 95 -12.89 9.21 -5.69
C GLU A 95 -12.71 8.75 -4.25
N PHE A 96 -11.86 7.74 -4.04
CA PHE A 96 -11.49 7.23 -2.73
C PHE A 96 -10.00 6.96 -2.69
N LYS A 97 -9.38 7.24 -1.55
CA LYS A 97 -7.93 7.11 -1.32
C LYS A 97 -7.67 5.98 -0.32
N PRO A 98 -7.69 4.71 -0.76
CA PRO A 98 -7.64 3.56 0.15
C PRO A 98 -6.38 3.52 1.01
N ALA A 99 -5.20 3.83 0.49
CA ALA A 99 -3.98 3.76 1.29
C ALA A 99 -3.95 4.82 2.40
N THR A 100 -4.45 6.02 2.11
CA THR A 100 -4.62 7.11 3.07
C THR A 100 -5.60 6.71 4.15
N ALA A 101 -6.76 6.16 3.79
CA ALA A 101 -7.78 5.73 4.74
C ALA A 101 -7.28 4.58 5.65
N PHE A 102 -6.60 3.57 5.11
CA PHE A 102 -6.02 2.50 5.92
C PHE A 102 -4.89 3.00 6.83
N LYS A 103 -4.03 3.89 6.34
CA LYS A 103 -2.99 4.52 7.14
C LYS A 103 -3.59 5.29 8.31
N GLU A 104 -4.59 6.15 8.07
CA GLU A 104 -5.27 6.91 9.13
C GLU A 104 -5.96 6.01 10.15
N ALA A 105 -6.57 4.91 9.68
CA ALA A 105 -7.13 3.88 10.55
C ALA A 105 -6.05 3.21 11.42
N TYR A 106 -4.86 2.94 10.87
CA TYR A 106 -3.72 2.41 11.63
C TYR A 106 -3.18 3.43 12.65
N GLU A 107 -3.01 4.69 12.24
CA GLU A 107 -2.55 5.79 13.12
C GLU A 107 -3.48 5.98 14.33
N ALA A 108 -4.80 5.82 14.13
CA ALA A 108 -5.80 5.93 15.19
C ALA A 108 -5.59 4.91 16.32
N LEU A 109 -4.95 3.77 16.04
CA LEU A 109 -4.64 2.74 17.03
C LEU A 109 -3.48 3.12 17.97
N ARG A 110 -2.68 4.14 17.62
CA ARG A 110 -1.54 4.64 18.42
C ARG A 110 -0.52 3.56 18.82
N LEU A 111 -0.28 2.60 17.94
CA LEU A 111 0.57 1.43 18.22
C LEU A 111 2.08 1.74 18.13
N ASP A 112 2.47 2.78 17.40
CA ASP A 112 3.89 3.09 17.19
C ASP A 112 4.53 3.83 18.37
N ILE A 113 5.28 3.07 19.18
CA ILE A 113 6.08 3.61 20.29
C ILE A 113 7.59 3.49 20.02
N SER A 114 8.03 2.85 18.92
CA SER A 114 9.46 2.56 18.71
C SER A 114 10.20 3.64 17.91
N GLY A 115 11.25 4.21 18.52
CA GLY A 115 12.17 5.13 17.87
C GLY A 115 13.15 4.41 16.93
N GLY A 116 13.22 4.86 15.68
CA GLY A 116 14.31 4.59 14.74
C GLY A 116 14.21 3.36 13.82
N LYS A 117 13.22 2.47 14.01
CA LYS A 117 13.06 1.23 13.23
C LYS A 117 11.97 1.34 12.16
N VAL A 118 11.95 0.41 11.18
CA VAL A 118 10.84 0.31 10.23
C VAL A 118 9.60 -0.16 10.99
N THR A 119 8.55 0.65 10.98
CA THR A 119 7.25 0.34 11.57
C THR A 119 6.20 0.08 10.48
N MET A 120 5.06 -0.50 10.85
CA MET A 120 3.96 -0.67 9.89
C MET A 120 3.39 0.66 9.41
N LEU A 121 3.37 1.70 10.25
CA LEU A 121 2.99 3.04 9.78
C LEU A 121 3.96 3.57 8.72
N LYS A 122 5.26 3.28 8.85
CA LYS A 122 6.24 3.62 7.80
C LYS A 122 5.94 2.89 6.50
N ILE A 123 5.51 1.62 6.57
CA ILE A 123 5.03 0.86 5.40
C ILE A 123 3.77 1.51 4.82
N TRP A 124 2.79 1.90 5.64
CA TRP A 124 1.59 2.58 5.15
C TRP A 124 1.88 3.93 4.48
N HIS A 125 2.81 4.72 5.04
CA HIS A 125 3.31 5.92 4.37
C HIS A 125 4.01 5.61 3.03
N LEU A 126 4.69 4.46 2.92
CA LEU A 126 5.28 4.02 1.65
C LEU A 126 4.18 3.67 0.64
N ILE A 127 3.16 2.90 1.04
CA ILE A 127 2.04 2.55 0.16
C ILE A 127 1.29 3.81 -0.31
N GLN A 128 1.04 4.77 0.59
CA GLN A 128 0.43 6.05 0.24
C GLN A 128 1.25 6.80 -0.83
N ALA A 129 2.57 6.90 -0.63
CA ALA A 129 3.48 7.59 -1.55
C ALA A 129 3.63 6.86 -2.89
N LEU A 130 3.69 5.52 -2.89
CA LEU A 130 3.72 4.69 -4.09
C LEU A 130 2.50 4.97 -4.97
N LEU A 131 1.31 4.99 -4.35
CA LEU A 131 0.05 5.22 -5.05
C LEU A 131 -0.19 6.69 -5.39
N GLY A 132 0.68 7.60 -4.94
CA GLY A 132 0.59 9.03 -5.23
C GLY A 132 -0.63 9.71 -4.60
N GLU A 133 -1.25 9.12 -3.58
CA GLU A 133 -2.46 9.69 -2.98
C GLU A 133 -2.20 11.01 -2.22
N ASP A 134 -0.94 11.24 -1.82
CA ASP A 134 -0.43 12.43 -1.13
C ASP A 134 0.51 13.30 -1.99
N LEU A 135 0.70 12.96 -3.27
CA LEU A 135 1.64 13.62 -4.16
C LEU A 135 0.92 14.20 -5.38
N ASP A 136 1.24 15.44 -5.74
CA ASP A 136 0.87 16.03 -7.03
C ASP A 136 1.79 15.46 -8.13
N ILE A 137 1.55 14.21 -8.55
CA ILE A 137 2.37 13.55 -9.58
C ILE A 137 1.93 14.01 -10.98
N ASN A 138 2.92 14.28 -11.85
CA ASN A 138 2.69 14.64 -13.24
C ASN A 138 2.14 13.42 -14.04
N PRO A 139 0.97 13.53 -14.71
CA PRO A 139 0.27 12.41 -15.34
C PRO A 139 0.94 11.81 -16.60
N SER A 140 2.14 12.24 -16.98
CA SER A 140 2.79 11.82 -18.24
C SER A 140 3.70 10.60 -18.14
N ALA A 141 3.88 10.00 -16.96
CA ALA A 141 4.78 8.86 -16.74
C ALA A 141 4.05 7.51 -16.84
N SER A 142 4.78 6.44 -17.17
CA SER A 142 4.27 5.07 -17.07
C SER A 142 3.90 4.74 -15.61
N MET A 143 3.02 3.76 -15.40
CA MET A 143 2.62 3.35 -14.04
C MET A 143 3.83 2.92 -13.20
N GLU A 144 4.74 2.15 -13.79
CA GLU A 144 5.98 1.71 -13.13
C GLU A 144 6.84 2.89 -12.67
N ILE A 145 7.07 3.87 -13.56
CA ILE A 145 7.87 5.05 -13.22
C ILE A 145 7.17 5.91 -12.17
N SER A 146 5.84 6.02 -12.22
CA SER A 146 5.06 6.74 -11.20
C SER A 146 5.25 6.12 -9.82
N LEU A 147 5.19 4.78 -9.73
CA LEU A 147 5.47 4.03 -8.50
C LEU A 147 6.92 4.24 -8.02
N VAL A 148 7.90 4.20 -8.93
CA VAL A 148 9.32 4.47 -8.60
C VAL A 148 9.49 5.88 -8.03
N ILE A 149 8.83 6.89 -8.62
CA ILE A 149 8.83 8.26 -8.11
C ILE A 149 8.26 8.29 -6.68
N GLY A 150 7.14 7.61 -6.44
CA GLY A 150 6.54 7.47 -5.11
C GLY A 150 7.50 6.88 -4.08
N ALA A 151 8.16 5.76 -4.41
CA ALA A 151 9.16 5.11 -3.55
C ALA A 151 10.35 6.05 -3.26
N ARG A 152 10.83 6.77 -4.28
CA ARG A 152 11.92 7.75 -4.14
C ARG A 152 11.51 8.90 -3.22
N ARG A 153 10.33 9.51 -3.43
CA ARG A 153 9.79 10.59 -2.61
C ARG A 153 9.61 10.17 -1.15
N HIS A 154 9.14 8.94 -0.92
CA HIS A 154 9.04 8.40 0.43
C HIS A 154 10.39 8.40 1.17
N LEU A 155 11.45 7.93 0.51
CA LEU A 155 12.81 7.94 1.09
C LEU A 155 13.36 9.37 1.29
N GLU A 156 13.02 10.31 0.42
CA GLU A 156 13.35 11.74 0.57
C GLU A 156 12.69 12.33 1.82
N LEU A 157 11.39 12.09 2.01
CA LEU A 157 10.62 12.60 3.15
C LEU A 157 11.13 12.07 4.49
N ILE A 158 11.42 10.77 4.57
CA ILE A 158 11.96 10.15 5.79
C ILE A 158 13.31 10.75 6.16
N HIS A 159 14.20 10.90 5.18
CA HIS A 159 15.52 11.46 5.43
C HIS A 159 15.43 12.93 5.83
N ARG A 160 14.58 13.71 5.15
CA ARG A 160 14.30 15.09 5.51
C ARG A 160 13.85 15.18 6.97
N LYS A 161 12.90 14.36 7.41
CA LYS A 161 12.44 14.32 8.80
C LYS A 161 13.58 14.00 9.76
N TYR A 162 14.30 12.91 9.54
CA TYR A 162 15.43 12.49 10.39
C TYR A 162 16.48 13.59 10.55
N ILE A 163 16.83 14.27 9.46
CA ILE A 163 17.82 15.35 9.52
C ILE A 163 17.26 16.60 10.20
N LEU A 164 16.02 16.99 9.93
CA LEU A 164 15.42 18.14 10.61
C LEU A 164 15.35 17.93 12.12
N ASP A 165 14.98 16.73 12.57
CA ASP A 165 15.01 16.35 13.98
C ASP A 165 16.44 16.50 14.55
N LYS A 166 17.46 16.06 13.80
CA LYS A 166 18.87 16.24 14.20
C LYS A 166 19.28 17.72 14.29
N VAL A 167 18.83 18.56 13.37
CA VAL A 167 19.06 20.01 13.42
C VAL A 167 18.39 20.63 14.65
N GLU A 168 17.23 20.12 15.09
CA GLU A 168 16.57 20.58 16.32
C GLU A 168 17.32 20.20 17.58
N THR A 169 18.03 19.06 17.57
CA THR A 169 18.83 18.63 18.73
C THR A 169 20.11 19.45 18.94
N ASP A 170 20.61 20.16 17.93
CA ASP A 170 21.80 21.02 18.03
C ASP A 170 21.54 22.44 17.48
N PRO A 171 20.71 23.25 18.18
CA PRO A 171 20.29 24.55 17.68
C PRO A 171 21.44 25.58 17.63
N THR A 172 22.44 25.42 18.50
CA THR A 172 23.61 26.30 18.56
C THR A 172 24.50 26.14 17.34
N GLN A 173 24.77 24.90 16.92
CA GLN A 173 25.59 24.62 15.74
C GLN A 173 24.80 24.83 14.44
N ALA A 174 23.49 24.56 14.45
CA ALA A 174 22.61 24.77 13.30
C ALA A 174 22.58 26.21 12.81
N ALA A 175 22.70 27.18 13.74
CA ALA A 175 22.61 28.62 13.48
C ALA A 175 21.46 28.93 12.49
N ARG A 176 20.22 28.58 12.86
CA ARG A 176 18.99 28.73 12.04
C ARG A 176 18.65 30.20 11.77
N GLY A 177 19.49 30.89 11.01
CA GLY A 177 19.18 32.19 10.40
C GLY A 177 18.62 31.98 8.99
N GLY A 178 17.62 32.77 8.62
CA GLY A 178 16.99 32.76 7.29
C GLY A 178 15.65 32.03 7.21
N VAL A 179 14.91 32.28 6.13
CA VAL A 179 13.60 31.67 5.84
C VAL A 179 13.72 30.95 4.49
N GLY A 180 13.36 29.67 4.45
CA GLY A 180 13.36 28.86 3.22
C GLY A 180 13.96 27.47 3.39
N ASP A 181 13.75 26.61 2.40
CA ASP A 181 14.19 25.21 2.45
C ASP A 181 15.71 25.06 2.29
N LEU A 182 16.36 25.93 1.52
CA LEU A 182 17.82 25.94 1.37
C LEU A 182 18.53 26.23 2.72
N TYR A 183 17.96 27.10 3.56
CA TYR A 183 18.53 27.38 4.88
C TYR A 183 18.49 26.17 5.83
N LYS A 184 17.54 25.24 5.63
CA LYS A 184 17.51 23.98 6.37
C LYS A 184 18.69 23.08 5.99
N ILE A 185 19.06 23.07 4.71
CA ILE A 185 20.25 22.38 4.20
C ILE A 185 21.51 23.04 4.76
N HIS A 186 21.60 24.37 4.75
CA HIS A 186 22.73 25.10 5.34
C HIS A 186 22.91 24.78 6.83
N ALA A 187 21.82 24.81 7.61
CA ALA A 187 21.84 24.46 9.02
C ALA A 187 22.34 23.03 9.25
N PHE A 188 21.93 22.09 8.40
CA PHE A 188 22.43 20.72 8.46
C PHE A 188 23.93 20.62 8.10
N LEU A 189 24.37 21.30 7.05
CA LEU A 189 25.78 21.30 6.63
C LEU A 189 26.69 21.87 7.72
N ARG A 190 26.26 22.91 8.45
CA ARG A 190 27.00 23.43 9.62
C ARG A 190 27.21 22.40 10.71
N ILE A 191 26.25 21.48 10.92
CA ILE A 191 26.39 20.39 11.90
C ILE A 191 27.29 19.29 11.35
N LEU A 192 27.10 18.93 10.07
CA LEU A 192 27.81 17.85 9.42
C LEU A 192 29.31 18.15 9.27
N LEU A 193 29.63 19.36 8.80
CA LEU A 193 30.97 19.82 8.44
C LEU A 193 31.60 20.71 9.52
N ARG A 194 31.11 20.64 10.77
CA ARG A 194 31.55 21.50 11.89
C ARG A 194 33.07 21.49 12.15
N ASN A 195 33.76 20.45 11.72
CA ASN A 195 35.19 20.25 11.93
C ASN A 195 36.03 20.54 10.67
N ASP A 196 35.40 20.87 9.54
CA ASP A 196 36.06 20.91 8.23
C ASP A 196 36.60 22.31 7.89
N GLY A 197 36.22 23.32 8.68
CA GLY A 197 36.67 24.70 8.53
C GLY A 197 35.50 25.68 8.37
N VAL A 198 35.80 26.89 7.93
CA VAL A 198 34.78 27.91 7.63
C VAL A 198 34.13 27.57 6.29
N LEU A 199 32.81 27.39 6.31
CA LEU A 199 32.04 27.05 5.11
C LEU A 199 31.83 28.29 4.23
N ASP A 200 31.81 28.09 2.92
CA ASP A 200 31.48 29.13 1.94
C ASP A 200 30.11 29.81 2.20
N ILE A 201 29.13 29.06 2.72
CA ILE A 201 27.80 29.57 3.11
C ILE A 201 27.83 30.55 4.29
N ASP A 202 28.92 30.58 5.06
CA ASP A 202 29.12 31.45 6.22
C ASP A 202 30.17 32.54 5.94
N ALA A 203 30.64 32.64 4.69
CA ALA A 203 31.60 33.65 4.30
C ALA A 203 31.02 35.06 4.48
N THR A 204 31.76 35.90 5.22
CA THR A 204 31.52 37.35 5.29
C THR A 204 32.58 38.06 4.45
N ASP A 205 32.25 39.22 3.89
CA ASP A 205 33.02 39.98 2.88
C ASP A 205 34.50 40.33 3.25
N GLY A 206 35.00 39.92 4.42
CA GLY A 206 36.33 40.22 4.93
C GLY A 206 37.32 39.05 5.08
N TYR A 207 36.91 37.78 4.94
CA TYR A 207 37.79 36.62 5.20
C TYR A 207 38.03 35.77 3.94
N MET A 208 39.17 36.00 3.28
CA MET A 208 39.74 35.18 2.20
C MET A 208 40.68 34.10 2.76
N GLU A 209 40.28 33.38 3.81
CA GLU A 209 40.91 32.10 4.14
C GLU A 209 40.32 30.99 3.25
N ARG A 210 40.95 29.82 3.20
CA ARG A 210 40.47 28.68 2.38
C ARG A 210 39.09 28.23 2.85
N LEU A 211 38.05 28.83 2.28
CA LEU A 211 36.66 28.44 2.48
C LEU A 211 36.46 27.02 1.98
N VAL A 212 35.69 26.24 2.73
CA VAL A 212 35.24 24.93 2.29
C VAL A 212 34.11 25.15 1.29
N ASP A 213 34.33 24.80 0.02
CA ASP A 213 33.28 24.76 -1.00
C ASP A 213 32.27 23.68 -0.62
N THR A 214 31.00 24.07 -0.53
CA THR A 214 29.91 23.15 -0.19
C THR A 214 28.93 22.95 -1.35
N THR A 215 29.25 23.45 -2.56
CA THR A 215 28.37 23.43 -3.74
C THR A 215 27.76 22.03 -3.98
N TRP A 216 28.59 20.99 -4.06
CA TRP A 216 28.11 19.64 -4.39
C TRP A 216 27.35 18.98 -3.24
N GLN A 217 27.73 19.25 -1.98
CA GLN A 217 26.99 18.81 -0.80
C GLN A 217 25.61 19.49 -0.76
N GLN A 218 25.53 20.79 -1.05
CA GLN A 218 24.26 21.52 -1.12
C GLN A 218 23.35 20.91 -2.19
N ILE A 219 23.82 20.71 -3.42
CA ILE A 219 23.03 20.10 -4.50
C ILE A 219 22.57 18.69 -4.12
N PHE A 220 23.50 17.85 -3.62
CA PHE A 220 23.20 16.47 -3.23
C PHE A 220 22.12 16.42 -2.13
N PHE A 221 22.27 17.20 -1.05
CA PHE A 221 21.32 17.17 0.04
C PHE A 221 19.99 17.83 -0.32
N CYS A 222 19.98 18.88 -1.16
CA CYS A 222 18.72 19.40 -1.71
C CYS A 222 17.96 18.30 -2.46
N LEU A 223 18.65 17.56 -3.35
CA LEU A 223 18.05 16.46 -4.09
C LEU A 223 17.58 15.33 -3.15
N ARG A 224 18.43 14.93 -2.19
CA ARG A 224 18.14 13.88 -1.20
C ARG A 224 16.95 14.22 -0.28
N PHE A 225 16.68 15.51 -0.10
CA PHE A 225 15.55 16.01 0.67
C PHE A 225 14.31 16.19 -0.19
N GLY A 226 14.40 16.14 -1.51
CA GLY A 226 13.31 16.44 -2.43
C GLY A 226 13.11 17.93 -2.74
N TYR A 227 14.07 18.78 -2.36
CA TYR A 227 14.14 20.22 -2.63
C TYR A 227 14.74 20.50 -4.01
N TYR A 228 13.99 20.13 -5.05
CA TYR A 228 14.49 20.14 -6.43
C TYR A 228 14.73 21.56 -6.95
N ASP A 229 13.90 22.53 -6.58
CA ASP A 229 14.07 23.93 -7.00
C ASP A 229 15.31 24.55 -6.37
N GLU A 230 15.57 24.28 -5.09
CA GLU A 230 16.79 24.68 -4.38
C GLU A 230 18.03 24.02 -5.00
N ALA A 231 17.95 22.73 -5.33
CA ALA A 231 19.04 22.02 -6.01
C ALA A 231 19.38 22.69 -7.35
N ARG A 232 18.36 23.05 -8.14
CA ARG A 232 18.53 23.77 -9.41
C ARG A 232 19.14 25.15 -9.19
N TYR A 233 18.66 25.89 -8.19
CA TYR A 233 19.16 27.21 -7.86
C TYR A 233 20.65 27.19 -7.50
N VAL A 234 21.07 26.28 -6.62
CA VAL A 234 22.49 26.13 -6.22
C VAL A 234 23.34 25.74 -7.44
N ALA A 235 22.88 24.79 -8.24
CA ALA A 235 23.63 24.31 -9.41
C ALA A 235 23.92 25.43 -10.43
N VAL A 236 22.95 26.33 -10.66
CA VAL A 236 23.09 27.47 -11.58
C VAL A 236 23.97 28.58 -10.99
N SER A 237 23.88 28.80 -9.67
CA SER A 237 24.53 29.92 -8.99
C SER A 237 26.02 29.72 -8.76
N SER A 238 26.49 28.47 -8.73
CA SER A 238 27.90 28.15 -8.54
C SER A 238 28.63 27.90 -9.87
N ARG A 239 29.82 28.50 -10.01
CA ARG A 239 30.70 28.27 -11.16
C ARG A 239 31.18 26.81 -11.21
N ALA A 240 31.32 26.15 -10.06
CA ALA A 240 31.81 24.78 -9.96
C ALA A 240 30.85 23.74 -10.57
N SER A 241 29.54 24.04 -10.57
CA SER A 241 28.47 23.14 -11.04
C SER A 241 27.78 23.61 -12.32
N HIS A 242 28.26 24.68 -12.96
CA HIS A 242 27.55 25.33 -14.07
C HIS A 242 27.28 24.36 -15.26
N GLN A 243 28.23 23.47 -15.58
CA GLN A 243 28.04 22.45 -16.62
C GLN A 243 27.03 21.38 -16.22
N PHE A 244 26.97 21.02 -14.94
CA PHE A 244 26.03 20.05 -14.39
C PHE A 244 24.60 20.61 -14.28
N ALA A 245 24.45 21.93 -14.14
CA ALA A 245 23.16 22.58 -13.93
C ALA A 245 22.12 22.25 -15.03
N ALA A 246 22.55 22.19 -16.29
CA ALA A 246 21.66 21.82 -17.41
C ALA A 246 21.20 20.35 -17.31
N GLN A 247 22.11 19.45 -16.96
CA GLN A 247 21.83 18.02 -16.80
C GLN A 247 20.84 17.77 -15.65
N LEU A 248 21.05 18.47 -14.52
CA LEU A 248 20.16 18.40 -13.36
C LEU A 248 18.77 18.98 -13.67
N ALA A 249 18.71 20.12 -14.38
CA ALA A 249 17.45 20.74 -14.76
C ALA A 249 16.61 19.82 -15.65
N GLU A 250 17.26 19.14 -16.61
CA GLU A 250 16.61 18.13 -17.45
C GLU A 250 16.04 17.00 -16.59
N TRP A 251 16.86 16.37 -15.74
CA TRP A 251 16.44 15.27 -14.87
C TRP A 251 15.25 15.64 -13.97
N ILE A 252 15.24 16.86 -13.41
CA ILE A 252 14.13 17.35 -12.59
C ILE A 252 12.87 17.52 -13.44
N SER A 253 12.99 18.16 -14.61
CA SER A 253 11.84 18.51 -15.46
C SER A 253 11.09 17.31 -16.03
N THR A 254 11.78 16.18 -16.18
CA THR A 254 11.27 14.93 -16.75
C THR A 254 10.91 13.89 -15.67
N GLY A 255 10.94 14.26 -14.39
CA GLY A 255 10.60 13.35 -13.28
C GLY A 255 11.67 12.29 -12.97
N GLY A 256 12.89 12.46 -13.48
CA GLY A 256 14.04 11.59 -13.17
C GLY A 256 14.63 10.85 -14.35
N THR A 257 14.31 11.27 -15.58
CA THR A 257 14.87 10.71 -16.82
C THR A 257 15.71 11.75 -17.55
N VAL A 258 16.63 11.34 -18.40
CA VAL A 258 17.42 12.28 -19.22
C VAL A 258 17.60 11.71 -20.61
N SER A 259 17.88 12.57 -21.58
CA SER A 259 18.29 12.19 -22.91
C SER A 259 19.56 11.34 -22.89
N GLN A 260 19.75 10.54 -23.93
CA GLN A 260 20.91 9.67 -24.06
C GLN A 260 22.23 10.48 -24.08
N GLU A 261 22.22 11.67 -24.69
CA GLU A 261 23.38 12.57 -24.72
C GLU A 261 23.76 13.06 -23.32
N THR A 262 22.77 13.53 -22.54
CA THR A 262 23.00 13.95 -21.15
C THR A 262 23.49 12.80 -20.27
N ALA A 263 22.90 11.60 -20.43
CA ALA A 263 23.34 10.41 -19.71
C ALA A 263 24.80 10.04 -20.03
N ALA A 264 25.17 10.07 -21.32
CA ALA A 264 26.51 9.78 -21.80
C ALA A 264 27.55 10.77 -21.24
N ALA A 265 27.26 12.07 -21.30
CA ALA A 265 28.14 13.10 -20.77
C ALA A 265 28.34 12.96 -19.25
N ALA A 266 27.29 12.64 -18.50
CA ALA A 266 27.40 12.38 -17.07
C ALA A 266 28.18 11.09 -16.77
N ALA A 267 28.08 10.08 -17.63
CA ALA A 267 28.82 8.84 -17.48
C ALA A 267 30.33 9.04 -17.69
N GLU A 268 30.72 9.82 -18.71
CA GLU A 268 32.12 10.17 -18.96
C GLU A 268 32.75 10.91 -17.78
N GLU A 269 32.04 11.89 -17.21
CA GLU A 269 32.52 12.64 -16.04
C GLU A 269 32.67 11.74 -14.80
N PHE A 270 31.78 10.77 -14.62
CA PHE A 270 31.90 9.76 -13.56
C PHE A 270 33.19 8.94 -13.69
N GLU A 271 33.48 8.42 -14.88
CA GLU A 271 34.69 7.62 -15.14
C GLU A 271 35.96 8.49 -15.02
N ASN A 272 35.93 9.73 -15.50
CA ASN A 272 37.04 10.67 -15.35
C ASN A 272 37.38 10.90 -13.86
N MET A 273 36.37 11.07 -13.00
CA MET A 273 36.58 11.22 -11.56
C MET A 273 37.19 9.97 -10.93
N LEU A 274 36.79 8.77 -11.34
CA LEU A 274 37.39 7.52 -10.85
C LEU A 274 38.85 7.38 -11.27
N MET A 275 39.17 7.76 -12.50
CA MET A 275 40.52 7.70 -13.06
C MET A 275 41.47 8.70 -12.39
N ILE A 276 41.01 9.92 -12.12
CA ILE A 276 41.83 10.98 -11.49
C ILE A 276 41.95 10.76 -9.98
N GLY A 277 40.89 10.30 -9.33
CA GLY A 277 40.79 10.16 -7.87
C GLY A 277 41.36 8.86 -7.28
N GLY A 278 41.92 7.97 -8.11
CA GLY A 278 42.52 6.71 -7.65
C GLY A 278 41.53 5.75 -6.97
N GLY A 279 40.25 5.80 -7.35
CA GLY A 279 39.19 4.87 -6.91
C GLY A 279 38.71 4.97 -5.45
N LEU A 280 39.58 5.27 -4.47
CA LEU A 280 39.26 5.25 -3.03
C LEU A 280 39.73 6.51 -2.26
N GLY A 281 40.41 7.46 -2.92
CA GLY A 281 40.98 8.66 -2.30
C GLY A 281 40.14 9.94 -2.41
N LEU A 282 38.87 9.83 -2.83
CA LEU A 282 38.01 10.99 -3.06
C LEU A 282 37.65 11.69 -1.74
N SER A 283 37.76 13.01 -1.73
CA SER A 283 37.22 13.84 -0.66
C SER A 283 35.70 13.71 -0.56
N GLU A 284 35.11 13.97 0.61
CA GLU A 284 33.64 13.93 0.79
C GLU A 284 32.89 14.82 -0.21
N HIS A 285 33.49 15.96 -0.56
CA HIS A 285 33.01 16.85 -1.61
C HIS A 285 32.96 16.17 -2.99
N GLU A 286 34.04 15.51 -3.40
CA GLU A 286 34.11 14.78 -4.68
C GLU A 286 33.21 13.54 -4.68
N LYS A 287 33.01 12.88 -3.54
CA LYS A 287 32.04 11.77 -3.42
C LYS A 287 30.63 12.25 -3.75
N LYS A 288 30.20 13.44 -3.28
CA LYS A 288 28.87 13.97 -3.60
C LYS A 288 28.72 14.29 -5.08
N LYS A 289 29.76 14.88 -5.70
CA LYS A 289 29.80 15.10 -7.15
C LYS A 289 29.67 13.77 -7.92
N LEU A 290 30.45 12.76 -7.55
CA LEU A 290 30.42 11.42 -8.14
C LEU A 290 29.01 10.81 -8.09
N LEU A 291 28.36 10.83 -6.91
CA LEU A 291 27.01 10.29 -6.73
C LEU A 291 25.97 11.02 -7.59
N LEU A 292 26.07 12.35 -7.73
CA LEU A 292 25.18 13.13 -8.59
C LEU A 292 25.32 12.74 -10.07
N HIS A 293 26.56 12.56 -10.56
CA HIS A 293 26.78 12.07 -11.92
C HIS A 293 26.32 10.61 -12.10
N ALA A 294 26.35 9.77 -11.07
CA ALA A 294 25.76 8.44 -11.11
C ALA A 294 24.22 8.47 -11.27
N ILE A 295 23.54 9.41 -10.60
CA ILE A 295 22.09 9.63 -10.75
C ILE A 295 21.74 10.05 -12.18
N ILE A 296 22.46 11.05 -12.71
CA ILE A 296 22.20 11.58 -14.05
C ILE A 296 22.58 10.58 -15.14
N SER A 297 23.70 9.86 -15.00
CA SER A 297 24.07 8.83 -15.99
C SER A 297 23.08 7.67 -16.01
N GLY A 298 22.63 7.21 -14.84
CA GLY A 298 21.75 6.04 -14.75
C GLY A 298 22.38 4.77 -15.34
N SER A 299 23.72 4.71 -15.40
CA SER A 299 24.45 3.58 -15.98
C SER A 299 24.47 2.41 -15.00
N ARG A 300 24.08 1.23 -15.48
CA ARG A 300 24.11 0.00 -14.69
C ARG A 300 25.50 -0.26 -14.10
N LYS A 301 26.55 -0.10 -14.89
CA LYS A 301 27.95 -0.32 -14.47
C LYS A 301 28.32 0.55 -13.27
N HIS A 302 27.94 1.82 -13.30
CA HIS A 302 28.24 2.76 -12.22
C HIS A 302 27.49 2.40 -10.93
N ILE A 303 26.23 2.01 -11.03
CA ILE A 303 25.44 1.60 -9.86
C ILE A 303 25.93 0.27 -9.28
N GLU A 304 26.32 -0.70 -10.11
CA GLU A 304 26.97 -1.93 -9.66
C GLU A 304 28.30 -1.67 -8.96
N TRP A 305 29.10 -0.74 -9.48
CA TRP A 305 30.36 -0.33 -8.85
C TRP A 305 30.11 0.31 -7.48
N LEU A 306 29.12 1.20 -7.37
CA LEU A 306 28.74 1.81 -6.10
C LEU A 306 28.18 0.77 -5.11
N SER A 307 27.44 -0.23 -5.61
CA SER A 307 26.92 -1.34 -4.80
C SER A 307 28.05 -2.17 -4.18
N LYS A 308 29.14 -2.42 -4.92
CA LYS A 308 30.31 -3.14 -4.41
C LYS A 308 31.13 -2.34 -3.39
N ASN A 309 30.97 -1.01 -3.35
CA ASN A 309 31.73 -0.11 -2.48
C ASN A 309 30.82 0.62 -1.48
N GLN A 310 29.72 0.00 -1.06
CA GLN A 310 28.65 0.67 -0.29
C GLN A 310 29.14 1.39 0.96
N ASP A 311 29.97 0.73 1.78
CA ASP A 311 30.47 1.27 3.06
C ASP A 311 31.26 2.57 2.91
N THR A 312 31.79 2.86 1.71
CA THR A 312 32.56 4.08 1.43
C THR A 312 31.68 5.29 1.10
N TYR A 313 30.48 5.04 0.56
CA TYR A 313 29.63 6.08 -0.04
C TYR A 313 28.29 6.27 0.68
N PHE A 314 27.79 5.26 1.39
CA PHE A 314 26.47 5.28 2.01
C PHE A 314 26.55 4.97 3.50
N SER A 315 25.76 5.70 4.28
CA SER A 315 25.63 5.48 5.73
C SER A 315 24.59 4.41 6.07
N SER A 316 23.73 4.08 5.11
CA SER A 316 22.63 3.14 5.26
C SER A 316 22.24 2.55 3.91
N ILE A 317 21.70 1.33 3.92
CA ILE A 317 21.09 0.70 2.74
C ILE A 317 19.98 1.58 2.14
N TYR A 318 19.27 2.37 2.94
CA TYR A 318 18.23 3.27 2.43
C TYR A 318 18.79 4.43 1.60
N ASP A 319 20.02 4.86 1.85
CA ASP A 319 20.69 5.87 1.03
C ASP A 319 21.11 5.29 -0.33
N PHE A 320 21.56 4.04 -0.35
CA PHE A 320 21.82 3.31 -1.59
C PHE A 320 20.52 3.08 -2.37
N LEU A 321 19.45 2.62 -1.72
CA LEU A 321 18.14 2.42 -2.36
C LEU A 321 17.59 3.70 -2.97
N TRP A 322 17.70 4.83 -2.25
CA TRP A 322 17.32 6.13 -2.81
C TRP A 322 18.13 6.48 -4.05
N LEU A 323 19.44 6.23 -4.04
CA LEU A 323 20.29 6.45 -5.22
C LEU A 323 19.86 5.55 -6.38
N ALA A 324 19.72 4.25 -6.12
CA ALA A 324 19.33 3.26 -7.12
C ALA A 324 18.00 3.64 -7.79
N LEU A 325 16.98 3.99 -7.00
CA LEU A 325 15.68 4.46 -7.50
C LEU A 325 15.78 5.80 -8.26
N SER A 326 16.71 6.68 -7.88
CA SER A 326 16.97 7.94 -8.60
C SER A 326 17.68 7.73 -9.94
N SER A 327 18.41 6.62 -10.08
CA SER A 327 19.17 6.23 -11.27
C SER A 327 18.41 5.34 -12.25
N LEU A 328 17.19 4.89 -11.91
CA LEU A 328 16.39 4.03 -12.77
C LEU A 328 16.02 4.70 -14.10
N ARG A 329 15.92 3.90 -15.17
CA ARG A 329 15.46 4.34 -16.49
C ARG A 329 14.32 3.46 -16.96
N ASP A 330 13.35 4.08 -17.63
CA ASP A 330 12.20 3.37 -18.20
C ASP A 330 12.67 2.56 -19.43
N CYS A 331 12.71 1.25 -19.29
CA CYS A 331 13.01 0.33 -20.39
C CYS A 331 11.73 -0.19 -21.09
N SER A 332 10.54 0.23 -20.64
CA SER A 332 9.23 -0.32 -21.09
C SER A 332 8.67 0.34 -22.36
N GLY A 333 9.36 1.34 -22.90
CA GLY A 333 9.03 1.91 -24.22
C GLY A 333 9.38 0.96 -25.35
N GLY A 334 8.40 0.18 -25.82
CA GLY A 334 8.43 -0.60 -27.06
C GLY A 334 8.58 0.24 -28.33
N GLY A 335 9.69 0.98 -28.44
CA GLY A 335 10.17 1.64 -29.64
C GLY A 335 11.49 0.99 -30.06
N ALA A 336 11.40 -0.12 -30.80
CA ALA A 336 12.47 -0.66 -31.64
C ALA A 336 13.90 -0.63 -31.06
N ALA A 337 14.13 -1.37 -29.97
CA ALA A 337 15.49 -1.86 -29.66
C ALA A 337 15.62 -3.36 -29.97
N SER A 338 14.93 -3.84 -31.02
CA SER A 338 15.51 -4.83 -31.94
C SER A 338 16.40 -4.12 -32.97
N SER A 339 17.23 -3.19 -32.50
CA SER A 339 18.35 -2.69 -33.26
C SER A 339 19.57 -3.29 -32.62
N SER A 340 20.20 -4.22 -33.35
CA SER A 340 21.47 -4.85 -33.03
C SER A 340 22.62 -3.84 -33.10
N VAL A 341 22.49 -2.70 -32.45
CA VAL A 341 23.59 -1.79 -32.18
C VAL A 341 24.27 -2.34 -30.94
N ILE A 342 25.53 -2.69 -31.08
CA ILE A 342 26.42 -2.97 -29.95
C ILE A 342 26.43 -1.70 -29.11
N LEU A 343 25.52 -1.59 -28.13
CA LEU A 343 25.62 -0.58 -27.10
C LEU A 343 26.90 -0.90 -26.35
N ASP A 344 27.76 0.10 -26.18
CA ASP A 344 28.89 0.03 -25.26
C ASP A 344 28.35 -0.46 -23.90
N GLU A 345 29.06 -1.38 -23.25
CA GLU A 345 28.65 -1.96 -21.97
C GLU A 345 28.48 -0.86 -20.89
N ALA A 346 29.17 0.27 -21.05
CA ALA A 346 29.03 1.47 -20.23
C ALA A 346 27.68 2.21 -20.39
N MET A 347 26.96 2.00 -21.49
CA MET A 347 25.71 2.70 -21.85
C MET A 347 24.44 1.91 -21.48
N VAL A 348 24.58 0.71 -20.89
CA VAL A 348 23.42 -0.09 -20.48
C VAL A 348 22.71 0.62 -19.32
N PRO A 349 21.43 1.01 -19.47
CA PRO A 349 20.70 1.71 -18.43
C PRO A 349 20.42 0.79 -17.24
N TYR A 350 20.42 1.38 -16.03
CA TYR A 350 20.01 0.68 -14.81
C TYR A 350 18.48 0.53 -14.79
N SER A 351 18.00 -0.71 -14.68
CA SER A 351 16.58 -1.04 -14.72
C SER A 351 16.08 -1.59 -13.38
N LEU A 352 14.76 -1.57 -13.20
CA LEU A 352 14.11 -2.05 -11.98
C LEU A 352 14.41 -3.54 -11.74
N GLY A 353 14.43 -4.34 -12.80
CA GLY A 353 14.77 -5.76 -12.73
C GLY A 353 16.17 -6.01 -12.14
N TYR A 354 17.16 -5.15 -12.43
CA TYR A 354 18.50 -5.29 -11.80
C TYR A 354 18.46 -5.00 -10.30
N LEU A 355 17.71 -3.97 -9.88
CA LEU A 355 17.53 -3.67 -8.46
C LEU A 355 16.85 -4.84 -7.73
N GLN A 356 15.81 -5.42 -8.32
CA GLN A 356 15.09 -6.55 -7.76
C GLN A 356 15.99 -7.79 -7.64
N VAL A 357 16.77 -8.12 -8.68
CA VAL A 357 17.74 -9.23 -8.61
C VAL A 357 18.77 -8.99 -7.50
N TYR A 358 19.35 -7.79 -7.44
CA TYR A 358 20.31 -7.43 -6.39
C TYR A 358 19.74 -7.64 -4.98
N LEU A 359 18.50 -7.18 -4.73
CA LEU A 359 17.87 -7.32 -3.41
C LEU A 359 17.49 -8.77 -3.10
N ASN A 360 17.17 -9.58 -4.11
CA ASN A 360 16.83 -10.98 -3.94
C ASN A 360 18.07 -11.88 -3.75
N GLU A 361 19.24 -11.44 -4.22
CA GLU A 361 20.53 -12.09 -3.93
C GLU A 361 21.00 -11.85 -2.48
N VAL A 362 20.59 -10.73 -1.87
CA VAL A 362 20.82 -10.48 -0.44
C VAL A 362 19.90 -11.43 0.34
N GLU A 363 20.50 -12.49 0.90
CA GLU A 363 19.76 -13.54 1.59
C GLU A 363 18.85 -12.93 2.68
N PRO A 364 17.57 -13.37 2.80
CA PRO A 364 16.67 -12.90 3.86
C PRO A 364 17.24 -13.05 5.28
N SER A 365 18.22 -13.97 5.46
CA SER A 365 18.99 -14.19 6.69
C SER A 365 19.87 -12.99 7.11
N MET A 366 20.22 -12.09 6.17
CA MET A 366 20.98 -10.86 6.43
C MET A 366 20.11 -9.77 7.07
N TYR A 367 18.78 -9.91 6.97
CA TYR A 367 17.84 -9.13 7.76
C TYR A 367 17.63 -9.87 9.09
N PRO A 368 17.94 -9.27 10.24
CA PRO A 368 17.96 -10.04 11.49
C PRO A 368 16.56 -10.61 11.78
N GLN A 369 16.46 -11.95 11.81
CA GLN A 369 15.23 -12.69 12.14
C GLN A 369 14.83 -12.58 13.63
N ASP A 370 15.67 -11.94 14.44
CA ASP A 370 15.49 -11.76 15.88
C ASP A 370 14.42 -10.71 16.21
N GLY A 371 13.21 -10.76 15.65
CA GLY A 371 12.04 -9.93 16.02
C GLY A 371 12.18 -8.40 15.87
N LEU A 372 13.40 -7.87 15.75
CA LEU A 372 13.74 -6.46 15.85
C LEU A 372 13.78 -5.77 14.48
N TYR A 373 13.75 -6.56 13.39
CA TYR A 373 13.83 -6.10 11.99
C TYR A 373 12.84 -6.80 11.06
N GLN A 374 11.78 -7.40 11.60
CA GLN A 374 10.76 -8.18 10.85
C GLN A 374 10.16 -7.41 9.65
N LEU A 375 10.04 -6.09 9.75
CA LEU A 375 9.46 -5.26 8.69
C LEU A 375 10.48 -4.71 7.69
N ALA A 376 11.79 -4.89 7.93
CA ALA A 376 12.83 -4.33 7.06
C ALA A 376 12.83 -4.98 5.67
N TYR A 377 12.64 -6.30 5.61
CA TYR A 377 12.59 -7.06 4.37
C TYR A 377 11.34 -6.74 3.51
N PRO A 378 10.10 -6.85 4.03
CA PRO A 378 8.92 -6.47 3.24
C PRO A 378 8.95 -4.99 2.83
N TYR A 379 9.50 -4.10 3.65
CA TYR A 379 9.70 -2.70 3.30
C TYR A 379 10.69 -2.52 2.13
N ALA A 380 11.80 -3.26 2.10
CA ALA A 380 12.74 -3.24 0.96
C ALA A 380 12.10 -3.79 -0.32
N LEU A 381 11.31 -4.87 -0.22
CA LEU A 381 10.57 -5.43 -1.35
C LEU A 381 9.57 -4.41 -1.92
N LEU A 382 8.80 -3.74 -1.08
CA LEU A 382 7.87 -2.68 -1.49
C LEU A 382 8.58 -1.50 -2.16
N LEU A 383 9.73 -1.06 -1.65
CA LEU A 383 10.54 -0.01 -2.30
C LEU A 383 10.99 -0.41 -3.71
N SER A 384 11.19 -1.70 -3.96
CA SER A 384 11.56 -2.26 -5.26
C SER A 384 10.36 -2.74 -6.11
N LEU A 385 9.14 -2.39 -5.70
CA LEU A 385 7.88 -2.75 -6.37
C LEU A 385 7.59 -4.26 -6.45
N GLN A 386 8.20 -5.06 -5.57
CA GLN A 386 7.96 -6.50 -5.46
C GLN A 386 6.76 -6.79 -4.53
N PHE A 387 5.56 -6.39 -4.97
CA PHE A 387 4.37 -6.34 -4.12
C PHE A 387 3.91 -7.70 -3.57
N LEU A 388 3.74 -8.71 -4.43
CA LEU A 388 3.31 -10.03 -3.99
C LEU A 388 4.32 -10.69 -3.03
N PRO A 389 5.64 -10.73 -3.34
CA PRO A 389 6.64 -11.21 -2.39
C PRO A 389 6.61 -10.47 -1.04
N ALA A 390 6.42 -9.14 -1.06
CA ALA A 390 6.33 -8.36 0.17
C ALA A 390 5.12 -8.77 1.03
N VAL A 391 3.96 -8.94 0.40
CA VAL A 391 2.73 -9.37 1.07
C VAL A 391 2.86 -10.80 1.61
N GLU A 392 3.40 -11.73 0.83
CA GLU A 392 3.65 -13.10 1.30
C GLU A 392 4.58 -13.12 2.51
N SER A 393 5.59 -12.25 2.53
CA SER A 393 6.46 -12.08 3.69
C SER A 393 5.69 -11.62 4.92
N LEU A 394 4.80 -10.62 4.79
CA LEU A 394 3.98 -10.13 5.90
C LEU A 394 2.96 -11.17 6.38
N VAL A 395 2.43 -12.00 5.48
CA VAL A 395 1.47 -13.06 5.84
C VAL A 395 2.15 -14.21 6.58
N LYS A 396 3.37 -14.60 6.21
CA LYS A 396 4.10 -15.71 6.87
C LYS A 396 4.45 -15.42 8.32
N GLU A 397 4.61 -14.15 8.67
CA GLU A 397 4.91 -13.66 10.04
C GLU A 397 3.68 -13.73 10.97
N THR A 398 3.12 -14.93 11.10
CA THR A 398 1.92 -15.24 11.92
C THR A 398 2.22 -15.47 13.41
N GLU A 399 3.49 -15.45 13.82
CA GLU A 399 3.90 -15.81 15.18
C GLU A 399 3.82 -14.66 16.21
N GLY A 400 3.26 -13.49 15.85
CA GLY A 400 3.11 -12.33 16.73
C GLY A 400 1.68 -11.77 16.85
N ASP A 401 1.37 -11.11 17.98
CA ASP A 401 0.06 -10.46 18.28
C ASP A 401 -0.15 -9.13 17.50
N GLU A 402 0.83 -8.75 16.66
CA GLU A 402 0.84 -7.50 15.89
C GLU A 402 -0.14 -7.52 14.70
N GLY A 403 -0.55 -8.70 14.23
CA GLY A 403 -1.54 -8.86 13.18
C GLY A 403 -1.10 -8.30 11.82
N TYR A 404 0.15 -8.50 11.40
CA TYR A 404 0.67 -8.03 10.10
C TYR A 404 -0.01 -8.70 8.90
N ASN A 405 -0.52 -9.91 9.07
CA ASN A 405 -1.34 -10.59 8.07
C ASN A 405 -2.61 -9.78 7.73
N ILE A 406 -3.17 -9.04 8.70
CA ILE A 406 -4.30 -8.13 8.46
C ILE A 406 -3.82 -6.98 7.58
N ASP A 407 -2.71 -6.31 7.92
CA ASP A 407 -2.16 -5.24 7.08
C ASP A 407 -1.86 -5.70 5.66
N ALA A 408 -1.29 -6.90 5.51
CA ALA A 408 -0.92 -7.46 4.21
C ALA A 408 -2.10 -7.57 3.25
N VAL A 409 -3.27 -8.03 3.72
CA VAL A 409 -4.49 -8.11 2.92
C VAL A 409 -4.99 -6.72 2.50
N HIS A 410 -4.91 -5.74 3.40
CA HIS A 410 -5.42 -4.40 3.12
C HIS A 410 -4.46 -3.58 2.24
N ILE A 411 -3.16 -3.86 2.31
CA ILE A 411 -2.17 -3.38 1.32
C ILE A 411 -2.52 -3.93 -0.06
N LEU A 412 -2.87 -5.23 -0.19
CA LEU A 412 -3.32 -5.78 -1.48
C LEU A 412 -4.57 -5.08 -2.00
N ILE A 413 -5.55 -4.80 -1.13
CA ILE A 413 -6.77 -4.07 -1.53
C ILE A 413 -6.40 -2.70 -2.09
N ALA A 414 -5.57 -1.92 -1.39
CA ALA A 414 -5.17 -0.58 -1.85
C ALA A 414 -4.39 -0.61 -3.17
N LEU A 415 -3.45 -1.55 -3.33
CA LEU A 415 -2.68 -1.74 -4.56
C LEU A 415 -3.55 -2.22 -5.73
N ALA A 416 -4.47 -3.15 -5.46
CA ALA A 416 -5.37 -3.70 -6.47
C ALA A 416 -6.36 -2.66 -6.97
N ASP A 417 -6.88 -1.81 -6.07
CA ASP A 417 -7.81 -0.74 -6.42
C ASP A 417 -7.18 0.28 -7.39
N HIS A 418 -5.87 0.56 -7.27
CA HIS A 418 -5.12 1.38 -8.22
C HIS A 418 -4.64 0.64 -9.48
N GLY A 419 -5.03 -0.63 -9.66
CA GLY A 419 -4.66 -1.43 -10.84
C GLY A 419 -3.17 -1.81 -10.92
N VAL A 420 -2.43 -1.69 -9.81
CA VAL A 420 -0.98 -1.98 -9.77
C VAL A 420 -0.68 -3.47 -9.96
N LEU A 421 -1.62 -4.34 -9.59
CA LEU A 421 -1.41 -5.79 -9.50
C LEU A 421 -1.88 -6.55 -10.75
N SER A 422 -1.78 -5.99 -11.95
CA SER A 422 -2.30 -6.62 -13.18
C SER A 422 -1.78 -8.04 -13.44
N GLU A 423 -0.48 -8.28 -13.27
CA GLU A 423 0.14 -9.61 -13.42
C GLU A 423 -0.11 -10.54 -12.22
N GLY A 424 -0.53 -9.98 -11.09
CA GLY A 424 -0.73 -10.66 -9.80
C GLY A 424 -2.19 -10.71 -9.33
N ALA A 425 -3.14 -10.34 -10.20
CA ALA A 425 -4.52 -10.08 -9.82
C ALA A 425 -5.21 -11.32 -9.23
N GLU A 426 -4.97 -12.50 -9.81
CA GLU A 426 -5.53 -13.76 -9.33
C GLU A 426 -5.02 -14.12 -7.92
N ALA A 427 -3.72 -13.98 -7.68
CA ALA A 427 -3.13 -14.24 -6.38
C ALA A 427 -3.64 -13.26 -5.32
N ALA A 428 -3.71 -11.97 -5.65
CA ALA A 428 -4.27 -10.93 -4.79
C ALA A 428 -5.74 -11.21 -4.45
N ALA A 429 -6.57 -11.48 -5.46
CA ALA A 429 -7.98 -11.81 -5.29
C ALA A 429 -8.19 -13.06 -4.43
N SER A 430 -7.37 -14.10 -4.62
CA SER A 430 -7.40 -15.31 -3.80
C SER A 430 -7.08 -15.04 -2.33
N MET A 431 -6.06 -14.23 -2.04
CA MET A 431 -5.73 -13.85 -0.66
C MET A 431 -6.82 -13.02 0.01
N ILE A 432 -7.40 -12.04 -0.71
CA ILE A 432 -8.51 -11.23 -0.20
C ILE A 432 -9.75 -12.11 0.04
N TYR A 433 -10.06 -13.02 -0.88
CA TYR A 433 -11.14 -14.00 -0.72
C TYR A 433 -10.95 -14.86 0.53
N GLN A 434 -9.76 -15.46 0.71
CA GLN A 434 -9.46 -16.32 1.87
C GLN A 434 -9.63 -15.57 3.19
N TYR A 435 -9.23 -14.29 3.23
CA TYR A 435 -9.43 -13.43 4.38
C TYR A 435 -10.92 -13.15 4.62
N GLY A 436 -11.68 -12.80 3.58
CA GLY A 436 -13.13 -12.60 3.66
C GLY A 436 -13.89 -13.86 4.12
N ALA A 437 -13.51 -15.03 3.59
CA ALA A 437 -14.12 -16.32 3.92
C ALA A 437 -13.92 -16.70 5.40
N ALA A 438 -12.92 -16.13 6.07
CA ALA A 438 -12.75 -16.31 7.51
C ALA A 438 -13.93 -15.74 8.32
N TYR A 439 -14.58 -14.67 7.84
CA TYR A 439 -15.74 -14.09 8.50
C TYR A 439 -17.01 -14.94 8.39
N LEU A 440 -17.10 -15.85 7.42
CA LEU A 440 -18.19 -16.83 7.37
C LEU A 440 -18.17 -17.73 8.61
N ARG A 441 -16.97 -18.12 9.08
CA ARG A 441 -16.81 -18.92 10.31
C ARG A 441 -17.14 -18.14 11.58
N LEU A 442 -17.16 -16.81 11.50
CA LEU A 442 -17.50 -15.89 12.59
C LEU A 442 -18.97 -15.43 12.53
N ASP A 443 -19.78 -16.00 11.64
CA ASP A 443 -21.18 -15.61 11.39
C ASP A 443 -21.35 -14.12 11.05
N ASN A 444 -20.33 -13.52 10.41
CA ASN A 444 -20.34 -12.12 9.98
C ASN A 444 -20.41 -12.04 8.46
N LEU A 445 -21.58 -12.38 7.92
CA LEU A 445 -21.84 -12.39 6.48
C LEU A 445 -21.69 -11.00 5.84
N SER A 446 -22.01 -9.93 6.58
CA SER A 446 -21.86 -8.55 6.10
C SER A 446 -20.39 -8.23 5.85
N ALA A 447 -19.48 -8.57 6.77
CA ALA A 447 -18.05 -8.38 6.55
C ALA A 447 -17.54 -9.24 5.37
N ALA A 448 -17.96 -10.52 5.31
CA ALA A 448 -17.56 -11.41 4.22
C ALA A 448 -17.96 -10.85 2.84
N LEU A 449 -19.16 -10.26 2.72
CA LEU A 449 -19.62 -9.60 1.51
C LEU A 449 -18.68 -8.47 1.07
N GLU A 450 -18.30 -7.57 1.97
CA GLU A 450 -17.45 -6.43 1.61
C GLU A 450 -16.08 -6.87 1.09
N TYR A 451 -15.48 -7.92 1.68
CA TYR A 451 -14.22 -8.50 1.19
C TYR A 451 -14.39 -9.30 -0.10
N TYR A 452 -15.51 -9.99 -0.31
CA TYR A 452 -15.79 -10.71 -1.55
C TYR A 452 -15.91 -9.75 -2.74
N VAL A 453 -16.51 -8.58 -2.51
CA VAL A 453 -16.57 -7.51 -3.49
C VAL A 453 -15.18 -6.99 -3.83
N GLN A 454 -14.31 -6.78 -2.82
CA GLN A 454 -12.93 -6.37 -3.07
C GLN A 454 -12.08 -7.45 -3.75
N ALA A 455 -12.29 -8.73 -3.45
CA ALA A 455 -11.63 -9.83 -4.14
C ALA A 455 -12.00 -9.84 -5.65
N ALA A 456 -13.29 -9.65 -5.96
CA ALA A 456 -13.74 -9.52 -7.34
C ALA A 456 -13.23 -8.23 -8.02
N SER A 457 -13.17 -7.12 -7.27
CA SER A 457 -12.58 -5.85 -7.73
C SER A 457 -11.11 -6.03 -8.11
N ALA A 458 -10.32 -6.68 -7.25
CA ALA A 458 -8.91 -6.98 -7.51
C ALA A 458 -8.71 -7.83 -8.77
N MET A 459 -9.54 -8.87 -8.96
CA MET A 459 -9.54 -9.68 -10.18
C MET A 459 -9.86 -8.86 -11.43
N GLY A 460 -10.72 -7.85 -11.31
CA GLY A 460 -11.10 -6.97 -12.41
C GLY A 460 -10.17 -5.81 -12.72
N GLY A 461 -9.08 -5.62 -11.96
CA GLY A 461 -8.20 -4.46 -12.12
C GLY A 461 -8.64 -3.20 -11.34
N GLY A 462 -9.37 -3.37 -10.23
CA GLY A 462 -9.61 -2.31 -9.26
C GLY A 462 -10.65 -1.27 -9.69
N GLU A 463 -10.41 0.00 -9.35
CA GLU A 463 -11.28 1.16 -9.62
C GLU A 463 -11.75 1.21 -11.07
N LEU A 464 -10.86 0.95 -12.03
CA LEU A 464 -11.17 1.00 -13.46
C LEU A 464 -12.34 0.07 -13.84
N SER A 465 -12.46 -1.07 -13.16
CA SER A 465 -13.53 -2.07 -13.37
C SER A 465 -14.90 -1.68 -12.81
N TRP A 466 -14.97 -0.55 -12.10
CA TRP A 466 -16.22 0.04 -11.61
C TRP A 466 -16.74 1.12 -12.55
N THR A 467 -15.85 1.76 -13.33
CA THR A 467 -16.21 2.89 -14.19
C THR A 467 -16.58 2.43 -15.61
N ALA A 468 -17.79 2.74 -16.06
CA ALA A 468 -18.37 2.27 -17.33
C ALA A 468 -17.71 2.80 -18.62
N GLY A 469 -16.51 3.40 -18.56
CA GLY A 469 -15.85 4.07 -19.68
C GLY A 469 -14.36 3.79 -19.84
N GLY A 470 -13.71 3.07 -18.91
CA GLY A 470 -12.27 2.81 -18.92
C GLY A 470 -11.86 1.35 -19.19
N GLU A 471 -12.83 0.46 -19.47
CA GLU A 471 -12.62 -0.98 -19.44
C GLU A 471 -11.84 -1.54 -20.64
N SER A 472 -10.90 -2.46 -20.36
CA SER A 472 -10.76 -3.64 -21.20
C SER A 472 -11.98 -4.53 -20.95
N THR A 473 -12.72 -4.90 -21.99
CA THR A 473 -13.93 -5.75 -21.90
C THR A 473 -13.70 -7.06 -21.14
N ASP A 474 -12.45 -7.53 -21.04
CA ASP A 474 -12.12 -8.74 -20.29
C ASP A 474 -12.03 -8.52 -18.77
N GLN A 475 -11.53 -7.36 -18.32
CA GLN A 475 -11.37 -7.02 -16.90
C GLN A 475 -12.72 -6.88 -16.18
N GLY A 476 -13.65 -6.10 -16.75
CA GLY A 476 -15.02 -5.99 -16.22
C GLY A 476 -15.74 -7.34 -16.20
N ARG A 477 -15.51 -8.18 -17.21
CA ARG A 477 -16.04 -9.55 -17.30
C ARG A 477 -15.48 -10.45 -16.19
N GLN A 478 -14.17 -10.41 -15.95
CA GLN A 478 -13.51 -11.21 -14.91
C GLN A 478 -14.03 -10.85 -13.51
N ARG A 479 -14.14 -9.54 -13.20
CA ARG A 479 -14.79 -9.07 -11.96
C ARG A 479 -16.21 -9.61 -11.83
N GLN A 480 -17.03 -9.45 -12.87
CA GLN A 480 -18.43 -9.86 -12.81
C GLN A 480 -18.59 -11.38 -12.60
N LEU A 481 -17.74 -12.19 -13.24
CA LEU A 481 -17.76 -13.64 -13.06
C LEU A 481 -17.39 -14.04 -11.63
N MET A 482 -16.28 -13.49 -11.10
CA MET A 482 -15.85 -13.78 -9.73
C MET A 482 -16.90 -13.31 -8.71
N LEU A 483 -17.42 -12.09 -8.87
CA LEU A 483 -18.45 -11.54 -7.99
C LEU A 483 -19.70 -12.43 -7.94
N LYS A 484 -20.17 -12.93 -9.09
CA LYS A 484 -21.34 -13.83 -9.13
C LYS A 484 -21.08 -15.14 -8.38
N GLU A 485 -19.91 -15.76 -8.55
CA GLU A 485 -19.59 -16.99 -7.82
C GLU A 485 -19.50 -16.75 -6.30
N LEU A 486 -18.88 -15.64 -5.89
CA LEU A 486 -18.78 -15.27 -4.47
C LEU A 486 -20.11 -14.89 -3.83
N LEU A 487 -20.97 -14.14 -4.54
CA LEU A 487 -22.33 -13.83 -4.08
C LEU A 487 -23.20 -15.08 -3.99
N LYS A 488 -23.00 -16.05 -4.88
CA LYS A 488 -23.68 -17.34 -4.82
C LYS A 488 -23.24 -18.15 -3.62
N GLU A 489 -21.94 -18.15 -3.29
CA GLU A 489 -21.44 -18.76 -2.05
C GLU A 489 -22.17 -18.16 -0.83
N LEU A 490 -22.22 -16.82 -0.72
CA LEU A 490 -22.94 -16.13 0.35
C LEU A 490 -24.43 -16.43 0.37
N LEU A 491 -25.09 -16.46 -0.78
CA LEU A 491 -26.53 -16.72 -0.90
C LEU A 491 -26.92 -18.09 -0.36
N LEU A 492 -26.02 -19.07 -0.50
CA LEU A 492 -26.22 -20.45 -0.05
C LEU A 492 -25.87 -20.66 1.43
N CYS A 493 -25.26 -19.68 2.09
CA CYS A 493 -25.04 -19.72 3.54
C CYS A 493 -26.34 -19.47 4.32
N ASP A 494 -26.40 -20.00 5.54
CA ASP A 494 -27.43 -19.65 6.51
C ASP A 494 -27.41 -18.13 6.75
N GLY A 495 -28.56 -17.46 6.68
CA GLY A 495 -28.66 -15.99 6.78
C GLY A 495 -28.37 -15.23 5.47
N GLY A 496 -27.73 -15.87 4.48
CA GLY A 496 -27.37 -15.26 3.20
C GLY A 496 -28.54 -14.70 2.40
N ILE A 497 -29.68 -15.41 2.40
CA ILE A 497 -30.92 -14.94 1.77
C ILE A 497 -31.40 -13.64 2.43
N SER A 498 -31.36 -13.55 3.77
CA SER A 498 -31.81 -12.37 4.50
C SER A 498 -30.88 -11.18 4.24
N LEU A 499 -29.57 -11.40 4.16
CA LEU A 499 -28.59 -10.35 3.82
C LEU A 499 -28.77 -9.85 2.38
N LEU A 500 -28.73 -10.75 1.40
CA LEU A 500 -28.69 -10.37 0.00
C LEU A 500 -30.05 -9.93 -0.53
N LEU A 501 -31.15 -10.57 -0.09
CA LEU A 501 -32.49 -10.33 -0.62
C LEU A 501 -33.40 -9.56 0.35
N GLY A 502 -32.99 -9.36 1.61
CA GLY A 502 -33.81 -8.72 2.66
C GLY A 502 -34.83 -9.67 3.30
N GLU A 503 -35.28 -9.32 4.52
CA GLU A 503 -36.20 -10.16 5.31
C GLU A 503 -37.68 -10.05 4.87
N ASP A 504 -38.11 -8.90 4.34
CA ASP A 504 -39.55 -8.53 4.23
C ASP A 504 -40.03 -8.11 2.82
N GLY A 505 -39.38 -8.55 1.75
CA GLY A 505 -39.83 -8.32 0.37
C GLY A 505 -38.87 -7.47 -0.45
N PRO A 506 -39.22 -7.18 -1.73
CA PRO A 506 -38.29 -6.54 -2.65
C PRO A 506 -37.99 -5.12 -2.17
N CYS A 507 -36.70 -4.80 -2.06
CA CYS A 507 -36.13 -3.45 -1.94
C CYS A 507 -35.87 -2.85 -0.55
N LYS A 508 -36.19 -3.48 0.60
CA LYS A 508 -35.74 -2.95 1.91
C LYS A 508 -34.57 -3.76 2.49
N GLY A 509 -33.38 -3.16 2.48
CA GLY A 509 -32.18 -3.70 3.13
C GLY A 509 -31.49 -4.84 2.37
N ALA A 510 -31.70 -4.96 1.06
CA ALA A 510 -31.13 -6.02 0.24
C ALA A 510 -29.77 -5.58 -0.34
N GLU A 511 -28.69 -6.15 0.16
CA GLU A 511 -27.31 -5.80 -0.24
C GLU A 511 -27.01 -6.16 -1.70
N LEU A 512 -27.74 -7.11 -2.30
CA LEU A 512 -27.53 -7.52 -3.70
C LEU A 512 -27.68 -6.36 -4.69
N SER A 513 -28.58 -5.42 -4.39
CA SER A 513 -28.88 -4.27 -5.26
C SER A 513 -27.75 -3.24 -5.35
N ARG A 514 -26.79 -3.26 -4.41
CA ARG A 514 -25.60 -2.42 -4.44
C ARG A 514 -24.66 -2.80 -5.59
N PHE A 515 -24.50 -4.10 -5.83
CA PHE A 515 -23.44 -4.60 -6.71
C PHE A 515 -23.92 -5.08 -8.07
N LEU A 516 -25.20 -5.46 -8.21
CA LEU A 516 -25.78 -5.94 -9.46
C LEU A 516 -26.97 -5.10 -9.90
N ILE A 517 -26.95 -4.67 -11.17
CA ILE A 517 -28.09 -4.01 -11.81
C ILE A 517 -29.23 -5.02 -11.99
N ASP A 518 -30.47 -4.57 -11.83
CA ASP A 518 -31.74 -5.31 -11.96
C ASP A 518 -31.73 -6.51 -12.93
N LYS A 519 -31.37 -6.30 -14.21
CA LYS A 519 -31.35 -7.40 -15.21
C LYS A 519 -30.31 -8.48 -14.90
N THR A 520 -29.13 -8.07 -14.47
CA THR A 520 -28.03 -8.98 -14.11
C THR A 520 -28.33 -9.70 -12.80
N ALA A 521 -28.92 -9.00 -11.84
CA ALA A 521 -29.41 -9.57 -10.59
C ALA A 521 -30.48 -10.64 -10.84
N GLN A 522 -31.43 -10.37 -11.74
CA GLN A 522 -32.46 -11.35 -12.13
C GLN A 522 -31.83 -12.63 -12.70
N GLN A 523 -30.90 -12.49 -13.64
CA GLN A 523 -30.23 -13.64 -14.26
C GLN A 523 -29.44 -14.45 -13.22
N PHE A 524 -28.64 -13.77 -12.39
CA PHE A 524 -27.88 -14.38 -11.31
C PHE A 524 -28.77 -15.20 -10.36
N LEU A 525 -29.91 -14.65 -9.94
CA LEU A 525 -30.83 -15.34 -9.02
C LEU A 525 -31.47 -16.58 -9.64
N LEU A 526 -31.83 -16.52 -10.92
CA LEU A 526 -32.36 -17.69 -11.65
C LEU A 526 -31.30 -18.79 -11.80
N GLU A 527 -30.06 -18.40 -12.10
CA GLU A 527 -28.91 -19.32 -12.16
C GLU A 527 -28.67 -19.98 -10.80
N ALA A 528 -28.65 -19.21 -9.70
CA ALA A 528 -28.51 -19.73 -8.35
C ALA A 528 -29.67 -20.68 -7.96
N ALA A 529 -30.91 -20.31 -8.26
CA ALA A 529 -32.09 -21.13 -7.97
C ALA A 529 -32.10 -22.47 -8.73
N SER A 530 -31.53 -22.51 -9.94
CA SER A 530 -31.43 -23.76 -10.70
C SER A 530 -30.43 -24.75 -10.10
N GLN A 531 -29.40 -24.24 -9.41
CA GLN A 531 -28.33 -25.03 -8.79
C GLN A 531 -28.60 -25.35 -7.30
N CYS A 532 -29.60 -24.70 -6.69
CA CYS A 532 -30.03 -25.00 -5.32
C CYS A 532 -30.67 -26.40 -5.22
N GLN A 533 -30.11 -27.25 -4.35
CA GLN A 533 -30.72 -28.54 -4.00
C GLN A 533 -31.82 -28.40 -2.93
N ASP A 534 -31.76 -27.37 -2.09
CA ASP A 534 -32.79 -27.09 -1.09
C ASP A 534 -34.03 -26.46 -1.73
N GLY A 535 -35.15 -27.19 -1.68
CA GLY A 535 -36.45 -26.74 -2.17
C GLY A 535 -37.02 -25.54 -1.41
N GLY A 536 -36.57 -25.28 -0.17
CA GLY A 536 -36.94 -24.09 0.61
C GLY A 536 -36.28 -22.82 0.06
N THR A 537 -34.95 -22.83 -0.02
CA THR A 537 -34.11 -21.77 -0.60
C THR A 537 -34.53 -21.44 -2.03
N LYS A 538 -34.72 -22.46 -2.89
CA LYS A 538 -35.18 -22.29 -4.27
C LYS A 538 -36.53 -21.55 -4.36
N LYS A 539 -37.49 -21.89 -3.48
CA LYS A 539 -38.79 -21.21 -3.42
C LYS A 539 -38.66 -19.75 -2.97
N ARG A 540 -37.77 -19.45 -2.02
CA ARG A 540 -37.52 -18.07 -1.56
C ARG A 540 -36.92 -17.21 -2.67
N ILE A 541 -35.92 -17.73 -3.38
CA ILE A 541 -35.30 -17.03 -4.52
C ILE A 541 -36.33 -16.78 -5.64
N HIS A 542 -37.11 -17.80 -6.03
CA HIS A 542 -38.16 -17.63 -7.04
C HIS A 542 -39.24 -16.62 -6.61
N LYS A 543 -39.64 -16.63 -5.33
CA LYS A 543 -40.58 -15.65 -4.78
C LYS A 543 -40.03 -14.23 -4.91
N TYR A 544 -38.75 -14.05 -4.61
CA TYR A 544 -38.07 -12.76 -4.72
C TYR A 544 -38.00 -12.27 -6.17
N VAL A 545 -37.53 -13.09 -7.11
CA VAL A 545 -37.50 -12.78 -8.55
C VAL A 545 -38.89 -12.41 -9.08
N SER A 546 -39.91 -13.18 -8.70
CA SER A 546 -41.30 -12.92 -9.10
C SER A 546 -41.85 -11.61 -8.53
N SER A 547 -41.41 -11.24 -7.34
CA SER A 547 -41.86 -10.04 -6.63
C SER A 547 -41.15 -8.77 -7.09
N MET A 548 -39.88 -8.84 -7.50
CA MET A 548 -39.10 -7.67 -7.91
C MET A 548 -39.30 -7.34 -9.39
N PHE A 549 -39.39 -8.35 -10.26
CA PHE A 549 -39.39 -8.16 -11.71
C PHE A 549 -40.75 -8.35 -12.40
N GLY A 550 -41.82 -8.67 -11.67
CA GLY A 550 -43.21 -8.65 -12.16
C GLY A 550 -43.48 -9.43 -13.46
N SER A 551 -43.88 -10.71 -13.34
CA SER A 551 -44.55 -11.54 -14.36
C SER A 551 -44.14 -11.35 -15.84
N SER A 552 -43.10 -12.06 -16.28
CA SER A 552 -43.11 -12.70 -17.60
C SER A 552 -42.93 -14.21 -17.46
N SER A 553 -44.06 -14.93 -17.44
CA SER A 553 -44.21 -16.31 -17.94
C SER A 553 -43.26 -17.44 -17.47
N THR A 554 -42.66 -17.43 -16.29
CA THR A 554 -41.85 -18.58 -15.79
C THR A 554 -42.47 -19.38 -14.65
N SER A 555 -43.72 -19.09 -14.25
CA SER A 555 -44.43 -19.85 -13.20
C SER A 555 -45.03 -21.20 -13.65
N GLN A 556 -44.60 -21.79 -14.77
CA GLN A 556 -45.18 -23.06 -15.25
C GLN A 556 -44.35 -24.33 -14.98
N ASP A 557 -43.08 -24.22 -14.55
CA ASP A 557 -42.21 -25.40 -14.37
C ASP A 557 -41.80 -25.68 -12.92
N LEU A 558 -42.78 -25.65 -11.99
CA LEU A 558 -42.63 -26.29 -10.68
C LEU A 558 -43.53 -27.52 -10.65
N PRO A 559 -42.99 -28.76 -10.53
CA PRO A 559 -43.83 -29.91 -10.29
C PRO A 559 -44.50 -29.72 -8.93
N HIS A 560 -45.82 -29.55 -8.92
CA HIS A 560 -46.65 -29.63 -7.73
C HIS A 560 -46.64 -31.06 -7.18
N GLU A 561 -45.56 -31.49 -6.53
CA GLU A 561 -45.60 -32.66 -5.65
C GLU A 561 -46.28 -32.29 -4.34
N CYS A 562 -47.61 -32.25 -4.37
CA CYS A 562 -48.41 -32.48 -3.18
C CYS A 562 -48.36 -33.98 -2.88
N THR A 563 -47.66 -34.36 -1.81
CA THR A 563 -47.60 -35.76 -1.35
C THR A 563 -49.03 -36.32 -1.16
N PRO A 564 -49.32 -37.57 -1.59
CA PRO A 564 -50.67 -38.15 -1.57
C PRO A 564 -51.38 -38.11 -0.21
N GLY A 565 -50.60 -38.11 0.88
CA GLY A 565 -51.13 -38.03 2.26
C GLY A 565 -51.82 -36.70 2.59
N SER A 566 -51.36 -35.58 2.03
CA SER A 566 -51.91 -34.25 2.32
C SER A 566 -53.29 -34.01 1.70
N LYS A 567 -53.54 -34.60 0.52
CA LYS A 567 -54.86 -34.56 -0.15
C LYS A 567 -55.88 -35.47 0.55
N ALA A 568 -55.46 -36.60 1.11
CA ALA A 568 -56.33 -37.51 1.84
C ALA A 568 -56.80 -36.93 3.19
N LEU A 569 -55.93 -36.19 3.87
CA LEU A 569 -56.24 -35.53 5.14
C LEU A 569 -57.25 -34.38 4.94
N ALA A 570 -57.00 -33.50 3.95
CA ALA A 570 -57.87 -32.37 3.65
C ALA A 570 -59.27 -32.81 3.17
N LYS A 571 -59.36 -33.94 2.44
CA LYS A 571 -60.65 -34.49 2.00
C LYS A 571 -61.46 -35.11 3.15
N ARG A 572 -60.80 -35.72 4.14
CA ARG A 572 -61.47 -36.23 5.36
C ARG A 572 -61.97 -35.09 6.26
N GLU A 573 -61.18 -34.04 6.44
CA GLU A 573 -61.57 -32.89 7.27
C GLU A 573 -62.68 -32.02 6.64
N TRP A 574 -62.74 -31.94 5.31
CA TRP A 574 -63.83 -31.24 4.62
C TRP A 574 -65.17 -32.00 4.69
N GLN A 575 -65.12 -33.34 4.64
CA GLN A 575 -66.32 -34.18 4.75
C GLN A 575 -66.86 -34.24 6.19
N SER A 576 -66.01 -34.15 7.22
CA SER A 576 -66.44 -34.14 8.62
C SER A 576 -67.00 -32.80 9.09
N SER A 577 -66.67 -31.69 8.41
CA SER A 577 -67.09 -30.32 8.77
C SER A 577 -68.38 -29.86 8.08
N GLY A 578 -69.05 -30.73 7.32
CA GLY A 578 -70.34 -30.43 6.67
C GLY A 578 -70.25 -29.27 5.66
N GLY A 579 -69.10 -29.08 5.02
CA GLY A 579 -68.90 -28.04 4.02
C GLY A 579 -68.76 -26.61 4.56
N ARG A 580 -68.51 -26.42 5.86
CA ARG A 580 -68.20 -25.08 6.41
C ARG A 580 -66.69 -24.81 6.39
N CYS A 581 -66.35 -23.66 5.81
CA CYS A 581 -65.00 -23.19 5.53
C CYS A 581 -64.16 -23.08 6.82
N LEU A 582 -63.05 -23.83 6.89
CA LEU A 582 -61.99 -23.62 7.88
C LEU A 582 -61.02 -22.59 7.30
N PHE A 583 -60.94 -21.41 7.92
CA PHE A 583 -59.82 -20.50 7.73
C PHE A 583 -58.56 -21.16 8.31
N CYS A 584 -57.75 -21.75 7.45
CA CYS A 584 -56.37 -22.09 7.79
C CYS A 584 -55.48 -20.95 7.29
N LYS A 585 -54.80 -20.28 8.22
CA LYS A 585 -53.71 -19.36 7.94
C LYS A 585 -52.69 -20.06 7.02
N ASP A 586 -52.20 -19.33 6.03
CA ASP A 586 -50.98 -19.61 5.27
C ASP A 586 -51.03 -20.41 3.95
N LYS A 587 -52.16 -20.54 3.23
CA LYS A 587 -52.15 -20.89 1.79
C LYS A 587 -53.30 -20.26 1.00
N LEU A 588 -52.99 -19.33 0.11
CA LEU A 588 -53.90 -18.87 -0.95
C LEU A 588 -53.96 -19.96 -2.04
N VAL A 589 -55.05 -20.72 -2.07
CA VAL A 589 -55.40 -21.56 -3.22
C VAL A 589 -56.25 -20.70 -4.16
N PHE A 590 -55.70 -20.33 -5.30
CA PHE A 590 -56.48 -19.71 -6.37
C PHE A 590 -57.42 -20.77 -6.98
N LEU A 591 -58.71 -20.69 -6.63
CA LEU A 591 -59.79 -21.36 -7.36
C LEU A 591 -60.31 -20.39 -8.45
N PRO A 592 -60.59 -20.85 -9.68
CA PRO A 592 -61.05 -19.99 -10.79
C PRO A 592 -62.39 -19.27 -10.55
N ASP A 593 -63.13 -19.61 -9.49
CA ASP A 593 -64.54 -19.24 -9.32
C ASP A 593 -64.79 -17.98 -8.44
N ILE A 594 -63.74 -17.30 -7.95
CA ILE A 594 -63.89 -16.05 -7.18
C ILE A 594 -64.57 -14.96 -8.03
N HIS A 595 -64.34 -14.95 -9.35
CA HIS A 595 -64.94 -13.96 -10.25
C HIS A 595 -66.47 -14.10 -10.36
N GLN A 596 -67.00 -15.32 -10.20
CA GLN A 596 -68.45 -15.58 -10.19
C GLN A 596 -69.08 -15.19 -8.85
N TYR A 597 -68.39 -15.46 -7.74
CA TYR A 597 -68.84 -15.07 -6.40
C TYR A 597 -68.88 -13.55 -6.21
N VAL A 598 -67.85 -12.83 -6.68
CA VAL A 598 -67.79 -11.37 -6.61
C VAL A 598 -68.87 -10.73 -7.50
N ARG A 599 -69.15 -11.28 -8.70
CA ARG A 599 -70.28 -10.83 -9.52
C ARG A 599 -71.62 -11.02 -8.84
N HIS A 600 -71.82 -12.16 -8.16
CA HIS A 600 -73.06 -12.44 -7.44
C HIS A 600 -73.25 -11.47 -6.25
N GLN A 601 -72.20 -11.21 -5.45
CA GLN A 601 -72.27 -10.26 -4.33
C GLN A 601 -72.49 -8.81 -4.79
N ILE A 602 -71.89 -8.39 -5.90
CA ILE A 602 -72.12 -7.05 -6.49
C ILE A 602 -73.57 -6.92 -7.00
N GLN A 603 -74.17 -7.98 -7.55
CA GLN A 603 -75.59 -7.97 -7.96
C GLN A 603 -76.55 -7.94 -6.76
N VAL A 604 -76.21 -8.62 -5.66
CA VAL A 604 -77.02 -8.60 -4.44
C VAL A 604 -76.95 -7.23 -3.76
N HIS A 605 -75.77 -6.60 -3.69
CA HIS A 605 -75.63 -5.24 -3.13
C HIS A 605 -76.26 -4.15 -4.00
N LYS A 606 -76.28 -4.29 -5.33
CA LYS A 606 -76.99 -3.35 -6.23
C LYS A 606 -78.51 -3.38 -6.10
N LYS A 607 -79.09 -4.46 -5.55
CA LYS A 607 -80.54 -4.58 -5.28
C LYS A 607 -80.96 -4.01 -3.92
N GLN A 608 -80.01 -3.69 -3.03
CA GLN A 608 -80.31 -3.06 -1.73
C GLN A 608 -80.15 -1.53 -1.73
N TYR A 609 -79.66 -0.93 -2.82
CA TYR A 609 -79.48 0.52 -2.98
C TYR A 609 -80.27 1.12 -4.18
N LYS A 610 -81.32 0.44 -4.60
CA LYS A 610 -82.43 0.93 -5.44
C LYS A 610 -83.72 0.48 -4.78
#